data_AF-P72436-F1
#
_entry.id   AF-P72436-F1
#
_cell.length_a   1.000
_cell.length_b   1.000
_cell.length_c   1.000
_cell.angle_alpha   90.00
_cell.angle_beta   90.00
_cell.angle_gamma   90.00
#
_symmetry.space_group_name_H-M   'P 1'
#
loop_
_entity.id
_entity.type
_entity.pdbx_description
1 polymer ?
#
loop_
_entity_poly.entity_id
_entity_poly.type
_entity_poly.pdbx_seq_one_letter_code
_entity_poly.pdbx_strand_id
1 'polypeptide(L)'
;MLNEGGILFKANHVPVLMYHHVSHCPGLVTLSPVTFRKQIKWLAENNWKTLSSDELEFFYRGGKLPRKSVMLTFDDGYLDNWFQVYPLLKEFNLKAHIFLITGFIGNGPVRHSPGKEYSHRDCEHQISDREC
;
A
#
# COMPACT_ATOMS: atom_id res chain seq x y z
N MET A 1 32.98 -13.43 -19.92
CA MET A 1 32.20 -12.66 -20.92
C MET A 1 30.85 -13.34 -21.05
N LEU A 2 29.76 -12.72 -20.58
CA LEU A 2 28.41 -13.28 -20.71
C LEU A 2 27.53 -12.27 -21.45
N ASN A 3 27.26 -12.64 -22.70
CA ASN A 3 26.20 -12.25 -23.63
C ASN A 3 25.66 -10.82 -23.63
N GLU A 4 25.95 -10.15 -24.74
CA GLU A 4 25.33 -8.93 -25.22
C GLU A 4 23.83 -9.12 -25.49
N GLY A 5 23.03 -8.12 -25.08
CA GLY A 5 21.98 -7.58 -25.95
C GLY A 5 20.62 -8.27 -25.99
N GLY A 6 19.82 -8.12 -24.92
CA GLY A 6 18.49 -7.51 -25.15
C GLY A 6 17.22 -8.36 -25.11
N ILE A 7 17.04 -9.29 -24.16
CA ILE A 7 15.67 -9.68 -23.71
C ILE A 7 15.67 -9.86 -22.19
N LEU A 8 15.91 -8.79 -21.44
CA LEU A 8 15.58 -8.80 -20.01
C LEU A 8 14.10 -8.45 -19.87
N PHE A 9 13.29 -9.47 -19.57
CA PHE A 9 11.85 -9.48 -19.30
C PHE A 9 11.27 -8.13 -18.86
N LYS A 10 10.62 -7.42 -19.78
CA LYS A 10 9.92 -6.15 -19.54
C LYS A 10 8.45 -6.40 -19.18
N ALA A 11 7.86 -5.51 -18.40
CA ALA A 11 6.41 -5.52 -18.18
C ALA A 11 5.67 -5.14 -19.46
N ASN A 12 4.63 -5.89 -19.81
CA ASN A 12 3.65 -5.49 -20.84
C ASN A 12 2.39 -4.89 -20.18
N HIS A 13 2.14 -5.26 -18.93
CA HIS A 13 1.06 -4.76 -18.10
C HIS A 13 1.58 -4.59 -16.68
N VAL A 14 0.97 -3.67 -15.94
CA VAL A 14 1.25 -3.47 -14.52
C VAL A 14 -0.03 -3.74 -13.74
N PRO A 15 -0.10 -4.80 -12.91
CA PRO A 15 -1.21 -4.98 -11.99
C PRO A 15 -1.23 -3.84 -10.94
N VAL A 16 -2.44 -3.35 -10.65
CA VAL A 16 -2.71 -2.40 -9.57
C VAL A 16 -3.57 -3.12 -8.54
N LEU A 17 -3.05 -3.33 -7.35
CA LEU A 17 -3.75 -3.97 -6.24
C LEU A 17 -4.37 -2.90 -5.35
N MET A 18 -5.68 -3.01 -5.14
CA MET A 18 -6.48 -2.05 -4.37
C MET A 18 -6.89 -2.66 -3.04
N TYR A 19 -6.64 -1.91 -1.98
CA TYR A 19 -6.99 -2.23 -0.60
C TYR A 19 -7.77 -1.07 0.02
N HIS A 20 -8.45 -1.31 1.13
CA HIS A 20 -9.02 -0.26 1.98
C HIS A 20 -8.49 -0.46 3.41
N HIS A 21 -9.00 -1.48 4.10
CA HIS A 21 -8.65 -1.77 5.50
C HIS A 21 -7.69 -2.93 5.65
N VAL A 22 -6.77 -2.79 6.60
CA VAL A 22 -5.97 -3.89 7.13
C VAL A 22 -6.19 -3.95 8.64
N SER A 23 -7.12 -4.81 9.09
CA SER A 23 -7.57 -4.86 10.49
C SER A 23 -7.93 -6.28 10.93
N HIS A 24 -7.73 -6.58 12.21
CA HIS A 24 -8.17 -7.84 12.83
C HIS A 24 -9.69 -7.90 13.01
N CYS A 25 -10.37 -6.76 12.96
CA CYS A 25 -11.83 -6.70 12.97
C CYS A 25 -12.36 -6.93 11.55
N PRO A 26 -13.16 -7.99 11.30
CA PRO A 26 -13.75 -8.22 9.99
C PRO A 26 -14.75 -7.10 9.65
N GLY A 27 -14.85 -6.79 8.36
CA GLY A 27 -15.70 -5.72 7.84
C GLY A 27 -15.80 -5.77 6.32
N LEU A 28 -16.60 -4.86 5.76
CA LEU A 28 -16.65 -4.65 4.32
C LEU A 28 -15.26 -4.18 3.86
N VAL A 29 -14.78 -4.72 2.73
CA VAL A 29 -13.46 -4.37 2.15
C VAL A 29 -12.27 -4.44 3.13
N THR A 30 -12.36 -5.30 4.16
CA THR A 30 -11.30 -5.49 5.17
C THR A 30 -10.49 -6.76 4.94
N LEU A 31 -9.16 -6.61 4.97
CA LEU A 31 -8.21 -7.70 4.97
C LEU A 31 -7.57 -7.86 6.36
N SER A 32 -7.34 -9.10 6.82
CA SER A 32 -6.62 -9.30 8.08
C SER A 32 -5.12 -8.98 7.94
N PRO A 33 -4.45 -8.46 8.98
CA PRO A 33 -3.01 -8.20 8.95
C PRO A 33 -2.18 -9.45 8.67
N VAL A 34 -2.65 -10.63 9.12
CA VAL A 34 -2.01 -11.91 8.82
C VAL A 34 -2.05 -12.21 7.32
N THR A 35 -3.19 -12.02 6.66
CA THR A 35 -3.31 -12.26 5.22
C THR A 35 -2.55 -11.20 4.43
N PHE A 36 -2.62 -9.93 4.84
CA PHE A 36 -1.86 -8.85 4.22
C PHE A 36 -0.35 -9.10 4.29
N ARG A 37 0.19 -9.48 5.46
CA ARG A 37 1.59 -9.89 5.61
C ARG A 37 1.98 -11.02 4.67
N LYS A 38 1.13 -12.04 4.50
CA LYS A 38 1.40 -13.14 3.55
C LYS A 38 1.52 -12.63 2.12
N GLN A 39 0.64 -11.72 1.69
CA GLN A 39 0.68 -11.13 0.35
C GLN A 39 1.94 -10.28 0.13
N ILE A 40 2.26 -9.38 1.06
CA ILE A 40 3.42 -8.49 0.97
C ILE A 40 4.73 -9.28 1.01
N LYS A 41 4.84 -10.25 1.94
CA LYS A 41 5.98 -11.15 2.02
C LYS A 41 6.17 -11.94 0.72
N TRP A 42 5.09 -12.46 0.15
CA TRP A 42 5.15 -13.19 -1.11
C TRP A 42 5.66 -12.31 -2.26
N LEU A 43 5.20 -11.05 -2.36
CA LEU A 43 5.71 -10.11 -3.36
C LEU A 43 7.22 -9.88 -3.20
N ALA A 44 7.68 -9.62 -1.97
CA ALA A 44 9.09 -9.40 -1.67
C ALA A 44 9.96 -10.63 -2.00
N GLU A 45 9.60 -11.81 -1.51
CA GLU A 45 10.34 -13.06 -1.74
C GLU A 45 10.35 -13.47 -3.22
N ASN A 46 9.34 -13.06 -3.99
CA ASN A 46 9.27 -13.32 -5.42
C ASN A 46 9.87 -12.21 -6.28
N ASN A 47 10.62 -11.26 -5.71
CA ASN A 47 11.30 -10.18 -6.41
C ASN A 47 10.35 -9.28 -7.22
N TRP A 48 9.17 -8.97 -6.65
CA TRP A 48 8.31 -7.93 -7.19
C TRP A 48 8.79 -6.55 -6.74
N LYS A 49 8.80 -5.61 -7.69
CA LYS A 49 9.03 -4.20 -7.44
C LYS A 49 7.68 -3.49 -7.32
N THR A 50 7.46 -2.82 -6.19
CA THR A 50 6.35 -1.89 -6.06
C THR A 50 6.68 -0.54 -6.68
N LEU A 51 5.77 -0.01 -7.48
CA LEU A 51 5.96 1.24 -8.23
C LEU A 51 5.45 2.47 -7.48
N SER A 52 6.11 3.61 -7.70
CA SER A 52 5.50 4.92 -7.47
C SER A 52 4.59 5.35 -8.63
N SER A 53 3.77 6.39 -8.43
CA SER A 53 2.99 7.04 -9.48
C SER A 53 3.87 7.50 -10.64
N ASP A 54 5.03 8.09 -10.36
CA ASP A 54 5.96 8.55 -11.40
C ASP A 54 6.50 7.37 -12.24
N GLU A 55 6.78 6.23 -11.60
CA GLU A 55 7.22 5.02 -12.29
C GLU A 55 6.11 4.41 -13.14
N LEU A 56 4.86 4.48 -12.67
CA LEU A 56 3.69 4.05 -13.44
C LEU A 56 3.42 5.00 -14.62
N GLU A 57 3.49 6.31 -14.42
CA GLU A 57 3.36 7.31 -15.49
C GLU A 57 4.45 7.10 -16.56
N PHE A 58 5.70 6.92 -16.14
CA PHE A 58 6.81 6.61 -17.02
C PHE A 58 6.50 5.40 -17.91
N PHE A 59 5.93 4.33 -17.34
CA PHE A 59 5.51 3.15 -18.11
C PHE A 59 4.44 3.48 -19.16
N TYR A 60 3.40 4.22 -18.78
CA TYR A 60 2.34 4.63 -19.72
C TYR A 60 2.83 5.54 -20.84
N ARG A 61 3.92 6.29 -20.62
CA ARG A 61 4.59 7.08 -21.65
C ARG A 61 5.51 6.26 -22.57
N GLY A 62 5.48 4.94 -22.48
CA GLY A 62 6.31 4.02 -23.28
C GLY A 62 7.65 3.65 -22.62
N GLY A 63 7.85 4.08 -21.37
CA GLY A 63 8.96 3.65 -20.53
C GLY A 63 8.92 2.14 -20.26
N LYS A 64 10.08 1.56 -19.97
CA LYS A 64 10.24 0.12 -19.79
C LYS A 64 10.52 -0.20 -18.33
N LEU A 65 9.63 -0.99 -17.72
CA LEU A 65 9.78 -1.47 -16.34
C LEU A 65 10.14 -2.96 -16.29
N PRO A 66 10.72 -3.45 -15.18
CA PRO A 66 10.90 -4.88 -14.96
C PRO A 66 9.57 -5.64 -15.05
N ARG A 67 9.57 -6.86 -15.59
CA ARG A 67 8.35 -7.68 -15.72
C ARG A 67 7.57 -7.85 -14.40
N LYS A 68 8.28 -7.99 -13.28
CA LYS A 68 7.68 -8.12 -11.95
C LYS A 68 7.50 -6.75 -11.29
N SER A 69 6.63 -5.93 -11.86
CA SER A 69 6.26 -4.62 -11.32
C SER A 69 4.79 -4.61 -10.93
N VAL A 70 4.46 -4.03 -9.78
CA VAL A 70 3.09 -3.95 -9.24
C VAL A 70 2.89 -2.58 -8.59
N MET A 71 1.69 -2.01 -8.64
CA MET A 71 1.33 -0.87 -7.82
C MET A 71 0.42 -1.33 -6.68
N LEU A 72 0.70 -0.85 -5.47
CA LEU A 72 -0.16 -1.05 -4.31
C LEU A 72 -0.90 0.27 -4.03
N THR A 73 -2.21 0.19 -3.88
CA THR A 73 -3.09 1.34 -3.63
C THR A 73 -3.99 1.07 -2.45
N PHE A 74 -4.23 2.10 -1.64
CA PHE A 74 -5.14 2.12 -0.52
C PHE A 74 -6.08 3.30 -0.69
N ASP A 75 -7.38 3.06 -0.61
CA ASP A 75 -8.38 4.11 -0.70
C ASP A 75 -8.75 4.64 0.70
N ASP A 76 -9.41 5.80 0.71
CA ASP A 76 -9.99 6.52 1.85
C ASP A 76 -9.00 7.13 2.86
N GLY A 77 -7.88 6.47 3.15
CA GLY A 77 -6.84 7.00 4.02
C GLY A 77 -7.03 6.72 5.51
N TYR A 78 -7.56 5.54 5.85
CA TYR A 78 -7.82 5.18 7.24
C TYR A 78 -6.55 5.02 8.07
N LEU A 79 -6.68 5.23 9.38
CA LEU A 79 -5.56 5.24 10.31
C LEU A 79 -4.91 3.85 10.47
N ASP A 80 -5.64 2.78 10.15
CA ASP A 80 -5.09 1.42 10.08
C ASP A 80 -3.99 1.30 9.00
N ASN A 81 -4.02 2.10 7.93
CA ASN A 81 -2.97 2.14 6.92
C ASN A 81 -1.65 2.64 7.53
N TRP A 82 -1.74 3.63 8.42
CA TRP A 82 -0.56 4.15 9.12
C TRP A 82 0.00 3.16 10.14
N PHE A 83 -0.86 2.49 10.90
CA PHE A 83 -0.42 1.60 11.98
C PHE A 83 -0.07 0.18 11.55
N GLN A 84 -0.77 -0.38 10.57
CA GLN A 84 -0.63 -1.78 10.17
C GLN A 84 0.11 -1.94 8.84
N VAL A 85 -0.14 -1.05 7.88
CA VAL A 85 0.39 -1.19 6.52
C VAL A 85 1.79 -0.59 6.41
N TYR A 86 1.98 0.66 6.83
CA TYR A 86 3.24 1.38 6.65
C TYR A 86 4.46 0.66 7.28
N PRO A 87 4.42 0.17 8.54
CA PRO A 87 5.58 -0.52 9.13
C PRO A 87 5.96 -1.79 8.37
N LEU A 88 4.97 -2.52 7.87
CA LEU A 88 5.18 -3.75 7.11
C LEU A 88 5.79 -3.46 5.72
N LEU A 89 5.29 -2.45 5.01
CA LEU A 89 5.89 -2.05 3.73
C LEU A 89 7.33 -1.58 3.91
N LYS A 90 7.62 -0.87 5.01
CA LYS A 90 8.98 -0.45 5.38
C LYS A 90 9.89 -1.65 5.66
N GLU A 91 9.42 -2.68 6.35
CA GLU A 91 10.16 -3.93 6.61
C GLU A 91 10.61 -4.61 5.32
N PHE A 92 9.75 -4.64 4.30
CA PHE A 92 10.05 -5.27 3.00
C PHE A 92 10.64 -4.31 1.95
N ASN A 93 10.90 -3.05 2.31
CA ASN A 93 11.32 -1.99 1.37
C ASN A 93 10.40 -1.85 0.15
N LEU A 94 9.09 -1.88 0.40
CA LEU A 94 8.04 -1.74 -0.59
C LEU A 94 7.33 -0.39 -0.44
N LYS A 95 6.70 0.05 -1.53
CA LYS A 95 5.98 1.31 -1.66
C LYS A 95 4.49 1.04 -1.86
N ALA A 96 3.66 1.97 -1.42
CA ALA A 96 2.24 2.00 -1.75
C ALA A 96 1.76 3.45 -1.89
N HIS A 97 0.61 3.61 -2.52
CA HIS A 97 -0.10 4.87 -2.66
C HIS A 97 -1.35 4.86 -1.80
N ILE A 98 -1.63 6.00 -1.16
CA ILE A 98 -2.85 6.19 -0.39
C ILE A 98 -3.64 7.33 -1.03
N PHE A 99 -4.84 7.05 -1.50
CA PHE A 99 -5.78 8.02 -2.00
C PHE A 99 -6.61 8.57 -0.84
N LEU A 100 -6.05 9.57 -0.16
CA LEU A 100 -6.63 10.19 1.02
C LEU A 100 -7.90 10.99 0.68
N ILE A 101 -8.96 10.81 1.47
CA ILE A 101 -10.07 11.77 1.50
C ILE A 101 -9.64 12.97 2.33
N THR A 102 -9.16 14.02 1.68
CA THR A 102 -8.57 15.19 2.37
C THR A 102 -9.54 15.89 3.32
N GLY A 103 -10.85 15.84 3.06
CA GLY A 103 -11.89 16.38 3.95
C GLY A 103 -12.05 15.63 5.28
N PHE A 104 -11.41 14.48 5.44
CA PHE A 104 -11.35 13.71 6.68
C PHE A 104 -10.05 13.97 7.47
N ILE A 105 -9.07 14.64 6.86
CA ILE A 105 -7.77 14.87 7.50
C ILE A 105 -7.81 16.19 8.28
N GLY A 106 -7.70 16.07 9.61
CA GLY A 106 -7.56 17.21 10.52
C GLY A 106 -6.10 17.62 10.77
N ASN A 107 -5.93 18.81 11.35
CA ASN A 107 -4.64 19.26 11.89
C ASN A 107 -4.39 18.61 13.25
N GLY A 108 -3.13 18.35 13.59
CA GLY A 108 -2.76 17.82 14.91
C GLY A 108 -1.38 17.18 14.95
N PRO A 109 -0.96 16.70 16.13
CA PRO A 109 0.24 15.88 16.24
C PRO A 109 0.09 14.57 15.46
N VAL A 110 1.22 13.96 15.08
CA VAL A 110 1.22 12.62 14.47
C VAL A 110 0.56 11.64 15.43
N ARG A 111 -0.43 10.90 14.93
CA ARG A 111 -1.06 9.82 15.70
C ARG A 111 -0.05 8.69 15.84
N HIS A 112 0.26 8.32 17.08
CA HIS A 112 1.13 7.19 17.39
C HIS A 112 0.28 5.94 17.64
N SER A 113 0.77 4.78 17.21
CA SER A 113 0.09 3.52 17.53
C SER A 113 0.14 3.34 19.05
N PRO A 114 -1.01 3.25 19.75
CA PRO A 114 -1.05 3.20 21.22
C PRO A 114 -0.63 1.82 21.77
N GLY A 115 -0.08 0.93 20.94
CA GLY A 115 0.16 -0.47 21.31
C GLY A 115 -1.12 -1.29 21.46
N LYS A 116 -2.28 -0.72 21.12
CA LYS A 116 -3.59 -1.37 21.06
C LYS A 116 -4.12 -1.31 19.63
N GLU A 117 -4.69 -2.41 19.14
CA GLU A 117 -5.27 -2.47 17.81
C GLU A 117 -6.57 -1.65 17.75
N TYR A 118 -6.74 -0.90 16.68
CA TYR A 118 -7.98 -0.17 16.40
C TYR A 118 -8.84 -0.98 15.42
N SER A 119 -10.13 -1.11 15.74
CA SER A 119 -11.09 -1.55 14.74
C SER A 119 -11.20 -0.50 13.64
N HIS A 120 -11.72 -0.90 12.48
CA HIS A 120 -12.04 0.05 11.41
C HIS A 120 -12.90 1.22 11.93
N ARG A 121 -13.91 0.95 12.77
CA ARG A 121 -14.75 1.98 13.38
C ARG A 121 -13.97 2.90 14.33
N ASP A 122 -13.01 2.37 15.09
CA ASP A 122 -12.18 3.22 15.95
C ASP A 122 -11.24 4.13 15.14
N CYS A 123 -10.77 3.64 13.99
CA CYS A 123 -10.00 4.43 13.03
C CYS A 123 -10.86 5.52 12.38
N GLU A 124 -12.10 5.20 11.98
CA GLU A 124 -13.08 6.17 11.48
C GLU A 124 -13.36 7.27 12.51
N HIS A 125 -13.66 6.88 13.75
CA HIS A 125 -13.96 7.83 14.82
C HIS A 125 -12.78 8.78 15.11
N GLN A 126 -11.55 8.28 15.10
CA GLN A 126 -10.35 9.10 15.28
C GLN A 126 -10.05 10.03 14.12
N ILE A 127 -10.56 9.72 12.94
CA ILE A 127 -10.46 10.57 11.75
C ILE A 127 -11.58 11.61 11.79
N SER A 128 -12.77 11.22 12.24
CA SER A 128 -13.91 12.09 12.43
C SER A 128 -13.85 12.90 13.72
N ASP A 129 -12.74 13.58 14.04
CA ASP A 129 -12.65 14.62 15.08
C ASP A 129 -13.56 15.84 14.76
N ARG A 130 -14.78 15.58 14.29
CA ARG A 130 -15.93 16.46 14.34
C ARG A 130 -16.50 16.26 15.73
N GLU A 131 -16.25 17.22 16.61
CA GLU A 131 -17.22 17.49 17.66
C GLU A 131 -18.60 17.59 16.99
N CYS A 132 -19.51 16.69 17.35
CA CYS A 132 -20.94 16.95 17.25
C CYS A 132 -21.36 17.75 18.48
#